data_AF-A0A7S2DV01-F1
#
_entry.id   AF-A0A7S2DV01-F1
#
_cell.length_a   1.000
_cell.length_b   1.000
_cell.length_c   1.000
_cell.angle_alpha   90.00
_cell.angle_beta   90.00
_cell.angle_gamma   90.00
#
_symmetry.space_group_name_H-M   'P 1'
#
loop_
_entity.id
_entity.type
_entity.pdbx_description
1 polymer ?
#
loop_
_entity_poly.entity_id
_entity_poly.type
_entity_poly.pdbx_seq_one_letter_code
_entity_poly.pdbx_strand_id
1 'polypeptide(L)'
;TYGFTLPCAEEPGWTCVSLPATAQHVMRAHLPLADAGRVLEFDSRGLHRTLASAIKACSDDQRSRSFLRALLAFRMVWYSQDALLGSTLEDLRKADAEHNSLPGPWDIILPPADAGGRDAAGITNALRVKTSEFLCLAAHLEALDGGSDWMQRFPRAIVEGLRE
;
A
#
# COMPACT_ATOMS: atom_id res chain seq x y z
N THR A 1 11.70 -15.53 0.93
CA THR A 1 12.84 -14.66 0.57
C THR A 1 12.27 -13.28 0.36
N TYR A 2 12.65 -12.30 1.17
CA TYR A 2 12.16 -10.92 1.00
C TYR A 2 12.61 -10.42 -0.39
N GLY A 3 11.68 -9.89 -1.20
CA GLY A 3 11.83 -9.62 -2.64
C GLY A 3 12.88 -8.58 -3.04
N PHE A 4 13.68 -8.08 -2.10
CA PHE A 4 14.64 -6.99 -2.31
C PHE A 4 15.94 -7.45 -2.99
N THR A 5 16.12 -8.75 -3.22
CA THR A 5 17.33 -9.30 -3.87
C THR A 5 17.23 -9.37 -5.38
N LEU A 6 16.02 -9.32 -5.94
CA LEU A 6 15.83 -9.37 -7.40
C LEU A 6 15.94 -7.96 -8.00
N PRO A 7 16.30 -7.82 -9.28
CA PRO A 7 16.06 -6.59 -10.02
C PRO A 7 14.58 -6.22 -9.96
N CYS A 8 14.26 -4.93 -9.89
CA CYS A 8 12.88 -4.49 -9.70
C CYS A 8 11.96 -4.94 -10.85
N ALA A 9 12.47 -5.01 -12.08
CA ALA A 9 11.76 -5.53 -13.26
C ALA A 9 11.39 -7.03 -13.16
N GLU A 10 12.02 -7.76 -12.24
CA GLU A 10 11.79 -9.19 -12.00
C GLU A 10 10.96 -9.43 -10.73
N GLU A 11 10.54 -8.38 -10.02
CA GLU A 11 9.70 -8.55 -8.84
C GLU A 11 8.34 -9.14 -9.25
N PRO A 12 7.98 -10.34 -8.75
CA PRO A 12 6.78 -11.02 -9.21
C PRO A 12 5.49 -10.42 -8.64
N GLY A 13 5.57 -9.50 -7.68
CA GLY A 13 4.43 -8.85 -7.04
C GLY A 13 4.87 -7.94 -5.88
N TRP A 14 3.92 -7.22 -5.31
CA TRP A 14 4.14 -6.28 -4.22
C TRP A 14 3.56 -6.80 -2.92
N THR A 15 4.25 -6.55 -1.81
CA THR A 15 3.83 -7.03 -0.49
C THR A 15 3.81 -5.91 0.52
N CYS A 16 2.85 -5.95 1.46
CA CYS A 16 2.79 -5.03 2.59
C CYS A 16 2.54 -5.80 3.88
N VAL A 17 3.13 -5.33 4.99
CA VAL A 17 2.85 -5.87 6.33
C VAL A 17 2.25 -4.77 7.20
N SER A 18 1.08 -5.03 7.77
CA SER A 18 0.44 -4.17 8.76
C SER A 18 0.63 -4.76 10.15
N LEU A 19 1.46 -4.08 10.95
CA LEU A 19 1.69 -4.44 12.35
C LEU A 19 0.50 -3.98 13.22
N PRO A 20 0.11 -4.75 14.24
CA PRO A 20 -1.00 -4.40 15.13
C PRO A 20 -0.87 -2.99 15.71
N ALA A 21 0.32 -2.61 16.16
CA ALA A 21 0.59 -1.30 16.76
C ALA A 21 0.26 -0.12 15.82
N THR A 22 0.35 -0.32 14.50
CA THR A 22 0.13 0.76 13.51
C THR A 22 -1.35 0.98 13.21
N ALA A 23 -2.16 -0.08 13.20
CA ALA A 23 -3.57 -0.03 12.80
C ALA A 23 -4.53 -0.55 13.88
N GLN A 24 -4.11 -0.53 15.15
CA GLN A 24 -4.84 -1.16 16.25
C GLN A 24 -6.28 -0.64 16.40
N HIS A 25 -6.49 0.67 16.22
CA HIS A 25 -7.81 1.27 16.34
C HIS A 25 -8.76 0.76 15.24
N VAL A 26 -8.30 0.66 13.99
CA VAL A 26 -9.07 0.05 12.90
C VAL A 26 -9.36 -1.42 13.19
N MET A 27 -8.33 -2.19 13.57
CA MET A 27 -8.49 -3.61 13.88
C MET A 27 -9.51 -3.84 14.99
N ARG A 28 -9.48 -3.06 16.08
CA ARG A 28 -10.42 -3.17 17.21
C ARG A 28 -11.84 -2.74 16.86
N ALA A 29 -12.01 -1.79 15.94
CA ALA A 29 -13.33 -1.35 15.50
C ALA A 29 -14.05 -2.44 14.68
N HIS A 30 -13.29 -3.26 13.96
CA HIS A 30 -13.86 -4.18 12.97
C HIS A 30 -13.75 -5.67 13.32
N LEU A 31 -12.73 -6.08 14.07
CA LEU A 31 -12.45 -7.48 14.39
C LEU A 31 -12.84 -7.83 15.83
N PRO A 32 -13.10 -9.12 16.13
CA PRO A 32 -13.14 -9.60 17.50
C PRO A 32 -11.84 -9.30 18.24
N LEU A 33 -11.91 -9.11 19.57
CA LEU A 33 -10.75 -8.73 20.37
C LEU A 33 -9.59 -9.75 20.27
N ALA A 34 -9.92 -11.04 20.11
CA ALA A 34 -8.94 -12.12 19.92
C ALA A 34 -8.18 -12.03 18.58
N ASP A 35 -8.72 -11.30 17.60
CA ASP A 35 -8.16 -11.15 16.25
C ASP A 35 -7.51 -9.78 16.04
N ALA A 36 -7.85 -8.77 16.85
CA ALA A 36 -7.38 -7.39 16.70
C ALA A 36 -5.87 -7.17 16.98
N GLY A 37 -5.17 -8.20 17.47
CA GLY A 37 -3.73 -8.17 17.75
C GLY A 37 -2.86 -8.85 16.69
N ARG A 38 -3.42 -9.21 15.53
CA ARG A 38 -2.72 -10.02 14.52
C ARG A 38 -1.92 -9.16 13.54
N VAL A 39 -0.77 -9.67 13.13
CA VAL A 39 -0.04 -9.15 11.97
C VAL A 39 -0.82 -9.53 10.72
N LEU A 40 -1.05 -8.55 9.84
CA LEU A 40 -1.72 -8.77 8.56
C LEU A 40 -0.72 -8.59 7.43
N GLU A 41 -0.64 -9.57 6.56
CA GLU A 41 0.21 -9.53 5.37
C GLU A 41 -0.68 -9.39 4.14
N PHE A 42 -0.20 -8.61 3.18
CA PHE A 42 -0.84 -8.32 1.90
C PHE A 42 0.09 -8.77 0.78
N ASP A 43 -0.49 -9.30 -0.30
CA ASP A 43 0.20 -9.71 -1.52
C ASP A 43 -0.65 -9.23 -2.70
N SER A 44 -0.08 -8.43 -3.60
CA SER A 44 -0.83 -7.86 -4.71
C SER A 44 -1.39 -8.92 -5.67
N ARG A 45 -0.88 -10.16 -5.63
CA ARG A 45 -1.36 -11.26 -6.47
C ARG A 45 -2.49 -12.08 -5.84
N GLY A 46 -2.80 -11.87 -4.57
CA GLY A 46 -3.80 -12.69 -3.91
C GLY A 46 -3.94 -12.46 -2.41
N LEU A 47 -4.89 -13.17 -1.83
CA LEU A 47 -5.20 -13.00 -0.42
C LEU A 47 -4.26 -13.83 0.46
N HIS A 48 -3.36 -13.17 1.19
CA HIS A 48 -2.52 -13.86 2.16
C HIS A 48 -3.35 -14.50 3.28
N ARG A 49 -2.85 -15.59 3.87
CA ARG A 49 -3.57 -16.37 4.89
C ARG A 49 -3.99 -15.53 6.10
N THR A 50 -3.13 -14.61 6.54
CA THR A 50 -3.36 -13.79 7.74
C THR A 50 -4.49 -12.79 7.51
N LEU A 51 -4.50 -12.14 6.35
CA LEU A 51 -5.58 -11.27 5.92
C LEU A 51 -6.89 -12.03 5.67
N ALA A 52 -6.82 -13.19 4.99
CA ALA A 52 -7.98 -14.06 4.76
C ALA A 52 -8.65 -14.49 6.08
N SER A 53 -7.86 -14.82 7.09
CA SER A 53 -8.38 -15.17 8.41
C SER A 53 -9.02 -13.97 9.11
N ALA A 54 -8.47 -12.77 9.00
CA ALA A 54 -9.04 -11.56 9.59
C ALA A 54 -10.39 -11.19 8.94
N ILE A 55 -10.47 -11.29 7.60
CA ILE A 55 -11.72 -11.10 6.85
C ILE A 55 -12.79 -12.08 7.33
N LYS A 56 -12.46 -13.38 7.44
CA LYS A 56 -13.42 -14.39 7.95
C LYS A 56 -13.92 -14.09 9.37
N ALA A 57 -13.13 -13.38 10.19
CA ALA A 57 -13.53 -13.00 11.55
C ALA A 57 -14.56 -11.84 11.58
N CYS A 58 -14.73 -11.09 10.49
CA CYS A 58 -15.72 -10.02 10.39
C CYS A 58 -17.19 -10.49 10.36
N SER A 59 -17.45 -11.81 10.43
CA SER A 59 -18.79 -12.43 10.54
C SER A 59 -19.72 -12.29 9.32
N ASP A 60 -19.63 -11.21 8.55
CA ASP A 60 -20.37 -11.01 7.30
C ASP A 60 -19.55 -10.23 6.24
N ASP A 61 -20.03 -10.27 4.99
CA ASP A 61 -19.34 -9.68 3.83
C ASP A 61 -19.28 -8.15 3.88
N GLN A 62 -20.34 -7.49 4.38
CA GLN A 62 -20.38 -6.04 4.44
C GLN A 62 -19.37 -5.51 5.45
N ARG A 63 -19.29 -6.13 6.63
CA ARG A 63 -18.31 -5.79 7.67
C ARG A 63 -16.89 -6.09 7.22
N SER A 64 -16.69 -7.19 6.49
CA SER A 64 -15.41 -7.55 5.86
C SER A 64 -14.93 -6.48 4.88
N ARG A 65 -15.81 -6.02 3.98
CA ARG A 65 -15.50 -4.96 3.01
C ARG A 65 -15.20 -3.63 3.71
N SER A 66 -16.01 -3.26 4.70
CA SER A 66 -15.79 -2.05 5.49
C SER A 66 -14.47 -2.08 6.26
N PHE A 67 -14.14 -3.22 6.87
CA PHE A 67 -12.85 -3.44 7.53
C PHE A 67 -11.67 -3.23 6.59
N LEU A 68 -11.70 -3.91 5.43
CA LEU A 68 -10.63 -3.80 4.45
C LEU A 68 -10.49 -2.37 3.94
N ARG A 69 -11.60 -1.71 3.58
CA ARG A 69 -11.56 -0.33 3.10
C ARG A 69 -10.98 0.61 4.15
N ALA A 70 -11.42 0.50 5.41
CA ALA A 70 -10.93 1.33 6.50
C ALA A 70 -9.42 1.10 6.75
N LEU A 71 -8.97 -0.15 6.74
CA LEU A 71 -7.57 -0.49 6.96
C LEU A 71 -6.67 -0.01 5.81
N LEU A 72 -7.07 -0.25 4.57
CA LEU A 72 -6.35 0.20 3.38
C LEU A 72 -6.29 1.74 3.34
N ALA A 73 -7.42 2.43 3.50
CA ALA A 73 -7.47 3.90 3.51
C ALA A 73 -6.59 4.49 4.62
N PHE A 74 -6.66 3.96 5.83
CA PHE A 74 -5.82 4.40 6.95
C PHE A 74 -4.32 4.28 6.63
N ARG A 75 -3.89 3.16 6.06
CA ARG A 75 -2.49 2.94 5.67
C ARG A 75 -2.07 3.84 4.51
N MET A 76 -2.95 4.04 3.53
CA MET A 76 -2.69 4.92 2.40
C MET A 76 -2.44 6.37 2.83
N VAL A 77 -3.18 6.87 3.84
CA VAL A 77 -2.92 8.20 4.42
C VAL A 77 -1.49 8.30 4.97
N TRP A 78 -1.02 7.29 5.70
CA TRP A 78 0.35 7.26 6.23
C TRP A 78 1.41 7.37 5.13
N TYR A 79 1.26 6.60 4.04
CA TYR A 79 2.20 6.70 2.92
C TYR A 79 2.09 8.03 2.17
N SER A 80 0.91 8.63 2.08
CA SER A 80 0.73 9.94 1.44
C SER A 80 1.42 11.09 2.19
N GLN A 81 1.68 10.89 3.50
CA GLN A 81 2.37 11.84 4.37
C GLN A 81 3.88 11.54 4.47
N ASP A 82 4.34 10.44 3.87
CA ASP A 82 5.74 10.06 3.93
C ASP A 82 6.57 10.93 2.98
N ALA A 83 7.43 11.78 3.57
CA ALA A 83 8.26 12.72 2.82
C ALA A 83 9.18 12.03 1.81
N LEU A 84 9.63 10.80 2.09
CA LEU A 84 10.50 10.05 1.17
C LEU A 84 9.70 9.57 -0.05
N LEU A 85 8.42 9.26 0.12
CA LEU A 85 7.57 8.73 -0.95
C LEU A 85 6.93 9.83 -1.80
N GLY A 86 6.85 11.07 -1.30
CA GLY A 86 6.10 12.17 -1.92
C GLY A 86 6.40 12.37 -3.41
N SER A 87 7.67 12.54 -3.78
CA SER A 87 8.07 12.72 -5.19
C SER A 87 7.75 11.50 -6.04
N THR A 88 8.02 10.30 -5.53
CA THR A 88 7.70 9.04 -6.23
C THR A 88 6.21 8.87 -6.46
N LEU A 89 5.34 9.25 -5.51
CA LEU A 89 3.89 9.23 -5.71
C LEU A 89 3.43 10.23 -6.77
N GLU A 90 4.05 11.42 -6.82
CA GLU A 90 3.74 12.40 -7.88
C GLU A 90 4.12 11.88 -9.26
N ASP A 91 5.29 11.25 -9.39
CA ASP A 91 5.75 10.73 -10.66
C ASP A 91 4.94 9.50 -11.11
N LEU A 92 4.54 8.63 -10.19
CA LEU A 92 3.58 7.54 -10.47
C LEU A 92 2.24 8.09 -11.00
N ARG A 93 1.72 9.18 -10.41
CA ARG A 93 0.47 9.82 -10.87
C ARG A 93 0.61 10.44 -12.25
N LYS A 94 1.74 11.10 -12.54
CA LYS A 94 2.00 11.67 -13.87
C LYS A 94 2.05 10.57 -14.92
N ALA A 95 2.77 9.50 -14.63
CA ALA A 95 2.90 8.36 -15.53
C ALA A 95 1.53 7.77 -15.86
N ASP A 96 0.66 7.58 -14.85
CA ASP A 96 -0.71 7.07 -15.03
C ASP A 96 -1.57 7.99 -15.92
N ALA A 97 -1.54 9.30 -15.66
CA ALA A 97 -2.31 10.28 -16.42
C ALA A 97 -1.97 10.28 -17.92
N GLU A 98 -0.71 10.02 -18.27
CA GLU A 98 -0.24 10.03 -19.64
C GLU A 98 -0.70 8.82 -20.47
N HIS A 99 -1.32 7.78 -19.86
CA HIS A 99 -1.78 6.55 -20.53
C HIS A 99 -0.73 5.87 -21.43
N ASN A 100 0.53 6.25 -21.28
CA ASN A 100 1.64 5.60 -21.94
C ASN A 100 1.74 4.19 -21.34
N SER A 101 2.05 3.18 -22.15
CA SER A 101 2.42 1.86 -21.63
C SER A 101 3.51 2.07 -20.60
N LEU A 102 3.13 2.04 -19.32
CA LEU A 102 3.92 2.60 -18.25
C LEU A 102 5.29 1.92 -18.27
N PRO A 103 6.40 2.67 -18.24
CA PRO A 103 7.62 2.15 -17.63
C PRO A 103 7.20 1.49 -16.32
N GLY A 104 7.78 0.33 -16.00
CA GLY A 104 7.43 -0.34 -14.74
C GLY A 104 7.56 0.68 -13.60
N PRO A 105 6.75 0.61 -12.53
CA PRO A 105 6.78 1.61 -11.45
C PRO A 105 8.19 1.82 -10.88
N TRP A 106 9.06 0.84 -11.06
CA TRP A 106 10.47 0.83 -10.70
C TRP A 106 11.39 1.69 -11.58
N ASP A 107 11.05 1.92 -12.84
CA ASP A 107 11.79 2.81 -13.75
C ASP A 107 11.67 4.28 -13.30
N ILE A 108 10.67 4.58 -12.47
CA ILE A 108 10.40 5.89 -11.86
C ILE A 108 11.17 6.04 -10.53
N ILE A 109 11.55 4.93 -9.88
CA ILE A 109 12.30 4.96 -8.61
C ILE A 109 13.78 5.14 -8.91
N LEU A 110 14.15 6.39 -9.20
CA LEU A 110 15.54 6.79 -9.28
C LEU A 110 16.02 7.26 -7.90
N PRO A 111 17.26 6.91 -7.48
CA PRO A 111 17.86 7.56 -6.33
C PRO A 111 17.89 9.08 -6.56
N PRO A 112 17.73 9.89 -5.49
CA PRO A 112 17.93 11.33 -5.59
C PRO A 112 19.29 11.62 -6.24
N ALA A 113 19.32 12.50 -7.26
CA ALA A 113 20.53 12.79 -8.04
C ALA A 113 21.69 13.34 -7.19
N ASP A 114 21.37 13.83 -5.99
CA ASP A 114 22.27 14.38 -4.98
C ASP A 114 22.71 13.37 -3.90
N ALA A 115 22.16 12.16 -3.89
CA ALA A 115 22.56 11.11 -2.95
C ALA A 115 23.87 10.45 -3.42
N GLY A 116 25.01 11.07 -3.10
CA GLY A 116 26.33 10.44 -3.23
C GLY A 116 26.63 9.52 -2.02
N GLY A 117 27.09 8.28 -2.26
CA GLY A 117 27.68 7.42 -1.22
C GLY A 117 26.80 6.27 -0.70
N ARG A 118 27.15 5.71 0.48
CA ARG A 118 26.43 4.57 1.11
C ARG A 118 24.99 4.91 1.50
N ASP A 119 24.71 6.17 1.78
CA ASP A 119 23.38 6.63 2.17
C ASP A 119 22.39 6.53 1.01
N ALA A 120 22.86 6.68 -0.23
CA ALA A 120 22.06 6.54 -1.44
C ALA A 120 21.44 5.15 -1.60
N ALA A 121 22.22 4.10 -1.31
CA ALA A 121 21.74 2.72 -1.37
C ALA A 121 20.69 2.45 -0.29
N GLY A 122 20.88 2.99 0.92
CA GLY A 122 19.91 2.89 2.02
C GLY A 122 18.59 3.57 1.67
N ILE A 123 18.65 4.81 1.16
CA ILE A 123 17.48 5.58 0.74
C ILE A 123 16.73 4.87 -0.41
N THR A 124 17.46 4.36 -1.41
CA THR A 124 16.87 3.63 -2.53
C THR A 124 16.12 2.38 -2.06
N ASN A 125 16.73 1.60 -1.16
CA ASN A 125 16.09 0.40 -0.61
C ASN A 125 14.85 0.76 0.22
N ALA A 126 14.93 1.80 1.06
CA ALA A 126 13.79 2.26 1.84
C ALA A 126 12.64 2.74 0.94
N LEU A 127 12.95 3.50 -0.11
CA LEU A 127 11.98 3.98 -1.09
C LEU A 127 11.33 2.82 -1.86
N ARG A 128 12.13 1.83 -2.27
CA ARG A 128 11.65 0.61 -2.95
C ARG A 128 10.67 -0.17 -2.07
N VAL A 129 11.01 -0.39 -0.79
CA VAL A 129 10.11 -1.05 0.18
C VAL A 129 8.81 -0.28 0.30
N LYS A 130 8.86 1.02 0.59
CA LYS A 130 7.66 1.85 0.77
C LYS A 130 6.78 1.89 -0.47
N THR A 131 7.39 1.95 -1.64
CA THR A 131 6.67 1.93 -2.93
C THR A 131 6.01 0.58 -3.17
N SER A 132 6.71 -0.54 -2.90
CA SER A 132 6.11 -1.88 -2.94
C SER A 132 4.90 -1.97 -2.01
N GLU A 133 5.05 -1.53 -0.76
CA GLU A 133 3.96 -1.58 0.21
C GLU A 133 2.76 -0.72 -0.24
N PHE A 134 3.02 0.49 -0.74
CA PHE A 134 1.98 1.38 -1.26
C PHE A 134 1.23 0.78 -2.46
N LEU A 135 1.96 0.27 -3.46
CA LEU A 135 1.37 -0.35 -4.65
C LEU A 135 0.56 -1.61 -4.29
N CYS A 136 1.03 -2.39 -3.30
CA CYS A 136 0.29 -3.53 -2.78
C CYS A 136 -1.08 -3.09 -2.20
N LEU A 137 -1.09 -2.05 -1.38
CA LEU A 137 -2.32 -1.51 -0.79
C LEU A 137 -3.26 -0.93 -1.85
N ALA A 138 -2.71 -0.23 -2.85
CA ALA A 138 -3.46 0.30 -3.97
C ALA A 138 -4.17 -0.81 -4.77
N ALA A 139 -3.44 -1.87 -5.13
CA ALA A 139 -3.99 -3.02 -5.85
C ALA A 139 -5.15 -3.70 -5.10
N HIS A 140 -5.04 -3.83 -3.77
CA HIS A 140 -6.13 -4.35 -2.96
C HIS A 140 -7.35 -3.42 -2.91
N LEU A 141 -7.13 -2.11 -2.90
CA LEU A 141 -8.23 -1.13 -2.90
C LEU A 141 -8.97 -1.12 -4.25
N GLU A 142 -8.25 -1.20 -5.36
CA GLU A 142 -8.82 -1.39 -6.70
C GLU A 142 -9.68 -2.65 -6.79
N ALA A 143 -9.13 -3.78 -6.34
CA ALA A 143 -9.83 -5.06 -6.34
C ALA A 143 -11.11 -5.01 -5.50
N LEU A 144 -11.11 -4.26 -4.39
CA LEU A 144 -12.27 -4.09 -3.52
C LEU A 144 -13.36 -3.22 -4.15
N ASP A 145 -12.97 -2.16 -4.87
CA ASP A 145 -13.87 -1.19 -5.50
C ASP A 145 -14.38 -1.64 -6.87
N GLY A 146 -13.82 -2.70 -7.44
CA GLY A 146 -14.26 -3.28 -8.71
C GLY A 146 -13.96 -2.39 -9.93
N GLY A 147 -12.96 -1.52 -9.85
CA GLY A 147 -12.60 -0.58 -10.92
C GLY A 147 -11.13 -0.15 -10.86
N SER A 148 -10.57 0.15 -12.05
CA SER A 148 -9.16 0.48 -12.30
C SER A 148 -8.79 1.96 -12.15
N ASP A 149 -9.52 2.73 -11.34
CA ASP A 149 -9.45 4.21 -11.33
C ASP A 149 -9.19 4.80 -9.93
N TRP A 150 -8.33 4.15 -9.15
CA TRP A 150 -7.99 4.59 -7.79
C TRP A 150 -7.11 5.85 -7.78
N MET A 151 -6.29 6.09 -8.81
CA MET A 151 -5.40 7.26 -8.87
C MET A 151 -6.17 8.58 -9.02
N GLN A 152 -7.32 8.60 -9.72
CA GLN A 152 -8.20 9.79 -9.77
C GLN A 152 -8.98 10.02 -8.47
N ARG A 153 -9.25 8.97 -7.69
CA ARG A 153 -10.03 9.04 -6.44
C ARG A 153 -9.17 9.38 -5.21
N PHE A 154 -7.86 9.15 -5.29
CA PHE A 154 -6.94 9.28 -4.17
C PHE A 154 -6.87 10.67 -3.52
N PRO A 155 -6.86 11.79 -4.26
CA PRO A 155 -6.79 13.12 -3.64
C PRO A 155 -8.10 13.54 -2.96
N ARG A 156 -9.26 13.08 -3.45
CA ARG A 156 -10.58 13.50 -2.92
C ARG A 156 -10.93 12.82 -1.61
N ALA A 157 -10.77 11.50 -1.53
CA ALA A 157 -11.20 10.72 -0.37
C ALA A 157 -10.41 11.05 0.92
N ILE A 158 -9.12 11.40 0.81
CA ILE A 158 -8.30 11.80 1.98
C ILE A 158 -8.69 13.21 2.46
N VAL A 159 -8.96 14.15 1.55
CA VAL A 159 -9.37 15.51 1.92
C VAL A 159 -10.79 15.52 2.53
N GLU A 160 -11.67 14.62 2.09
CA GLU A 160 -13.03 14.50 2.61
C GLU A 160 -13.08 13.70 3.92
N GLY A 161 -12.34 12.59 4.03
CA GLY A 161 -12.31 11.75 5.25
C GLY A 161 -11.53 12.32 6.45
N LEU A 162 -10.76 13.40 6.26
CA LEU A 162 -10.13 14.16 7.36
C LEU A 162 -11.02 15.30 7.89
N ARG A 163 -12.19 15.51 7.29
CA ARG A 163 -13.15 16.57 7.68
C ARG A 163 -14.36 16.04 8.46
N GLU A 164 -14.47 14.73 8.63
CA GLU A 164 -15.48 14.04 9.46
C GLU A 164 -14.85 13.54 10.77
#